data_AF-A0A1J5NV79-F1
#
_entry.id   AF-A0A1J5NV79-F1
#
_cell.length_a   1.000
_cell.length_b   1.000
_cell.length_c   1.000
_cell.angle_alpha   90.00
_cell.angle_beta   90.00
_cell.angle_gamma   90.00
#
_symmetry.space_group_name_H-M   'P 1'
#
loop_
_entity.id
_entity.type
_entity.pdbx_description
1 polymer ?
#
loop_
_entity_poly.entity_id
_entity_poly.type
_entity_poly.pdbx_seq_one_letter_code
_entity_poly.pdbx_strand_id
1 'polypeptide(L)'
;MAEALAYITGHLTDAILADVPHANLPGTPGVEAVHRMRGAVRRARSALSVFRPAVEASALATIDTGLRTLGHQLGPTRDWDVFVEETLPAIREALPGVFDLAAWPALATHAKACEALPVFQEISQPFHVAAPAES
;
A
#
# COMPACT_ATOMS: atom_id res chain seq x y z
N MET A 1 -19.85 -14.96 -19.32
CA MET A 1 -18.40 -14.83 -19.01
C MET A 1 -17.82 -13.51 -19.50
N ALA A 2 -18.01 -13.13 -20.77
CA ALA A 2 -17.48 -11.87 -21.30
C ALA A 2 -17.98 -10.61 -20.56
N GLU A 3 -19.27 -10.53 -20.23
CA GLU A 3 -19.85 -9.40 -19.47
C GLU A 3 -19.26 -9.27 -18.05
N ALA A 4 -19.08 -10.40 -17.35
CA ALA A 4 -18.50 -10.40 -16.01
C ALA A 4 -17.04 -9.93 -16.02
N LEU A 5 -16.26 -10.35 -17.03
CA LEU A 5 -14.90 -9.87 -17.21
C LEU A 5 -14.88 -8.37 -17.50
N ALA A 6 -15.69 -7.88 -18.44
CA ALA A 6 -15.76 -6.46 -18.77
C ALA A 6 -16.14 -5.62 -17.55
N TYR A 7 -17.13 -6.06 -16.78
CA TYR A 7 -17.54 -5.40 -15.55
C TYR A 7 -16.42 -5.36 -14.51
N ILE A 8 -15.78 -6.50 -14.23
CA ILE A 8 -14.71 -6.59 -13.22
C ILE A 8 -13.49 -5.75 -13.63
N THR A 9 -13.09 -5.83 -14.91
CA THR A 9 -11.98 -5.02 -15.41
C THR A 9 -12.31 -3.53 -15.35
N GLY A 10 -13.50 -3.11 -15.79
CA GLY A 10 -13.94 -1.71 -15.72
C GLY A 10 -13.94 -1.19 -14.28
N HIS A 11 -14.60 -1.90 -13.37
CA HIS A 11 -14.66 -1.54 -11.95
C HIS A 11 -13.28 -1.39 -11.31
N LEU A 12 -12.34 -2.30 -11.62
CA LEU A 12 -11.01 -2.27 -11.03
C LEU A 12 -10.12 -1.19 -11.66
N THR A 13 -10.31 -0.88 -12.94
CA THR A 13 -9.69 0.29 -13.58
C THR A 13 -10.19 1.58 -12.94
N ASP A 14 -11.49 1.73 -12.75
CA ASP A 14 -12.08 2.91 -12.10
C ASP A 14 -11.55 3.06 -10.67
N ALA A 15 -11.46 1.96 -9.92
CA ALA A 15 -10.91 1.96 -8.56
C ALA A 15 -9.43 2.41 -8.53
N ILE A 16 -8.61 2.02 -9.52
CA ILE A 16 -7.21 2.49 -9.61
C ILE A 16 -7.16 3.98 -9.95
N LEU A 17 -7.97 4.42 -10.92
CA LEU A 17 -7.94 5.81 -11.42
C LEU A 17 -8.51 6.82 -10.42
N ALA A 18 -9.52 6.44 -9.64
CA ALA A 18 -10.14 7.30 -8.63
C ALA A 18 -9.16 7.77 -7.55
N ASP A 19 -8.10 6.99 -7.28
CA ASP A 19 -7.10 7.29 -6.27
C ASP A 19 -5.90 8.08 -6.78
N VAL A 20 -5.73 8.23 -8.11
CA VAL A 20 -4.61 8.97 -8.71
C VAL A 20 -4.49 10.42 -8.20
N PRO A 21 -5.58 11.21 -8.09
CA PRO A 21 -5.49 12.57 -7.56
C PRO A 21 -5.03 12.58 -6.10
N HIS A 22 -5.54 11.65 -5.30
CA HIS A 22 -5.27 11.54 -3.86
C HIS A 22 -3.83 11.09 -3.59
N ALA A 23 -3.27 10.23 -4.44
CA ALA A 23 -1.88 9.81 -4.36
C ALA A 23 -0.88 10.93 -4.70
N ASN A 24 -1.32 11.98 -5.40
CA ASN A 24 -0.48 13.08 -5.90
C ASN A 24 -0.77 14.44 -5.23
N LEU A 25 -1.50 14.45 -4.11
CA LEU A 25 -1.83 15.70 -3.41
C LEU A 25 -0.57 16.38 -2.84
N PRO A 26 -0.30 17.65 -3.19
CA PRO A 26 0.86 18.36 -2.66
C PRO A 26 0.80 18.50 -1.14
N GLY A 27 1.87 18.10 -0.46
CA GLY A 27 1.99 18.25 1.01
C GLY A 27 1.13 17.28 1.82
N THR A 28 0.42 16.35 1.19
CA THR A 28 -0.32 15.28 1.88
C THR A 28 0.25 13.92 1.48
N PRO A 29 0.68 13.09 2.44
CA PRO A 29 1.11 11.72 2.11
C PRO A 29 -0.04 10.93 1.47
N GLY A 30 0.20 10.36 0.31
CA GLY A 30 -0.79 9.56 -0.45
C GLY A 30 -1.03 8.15 0.11
N VAL A 31 -0.78 7.91 1.39
CA VAL A 31 -0.72 6.58 2.04
C VAL A 31 -1.94 5.73 1.71
N GLU A 32 -3.14 6.25 2.01
CA GLU A 32 -4.37 5.50 1.83
C GLU A 32 -4.70 5.27 0.34
N ALA A 33 -4.45 6.29 -0.49
CA ALA A 33 -4.64 6.20 -1.93
C ALA A 33 -3.73 5.12 -2.54
N VAL A 34 -2.44 5.12 -2.18
CA VAL A 34 -1.48 4.10 -2.64
C VAL A 34 -1.87 2.71 -2.13
N HIS A 35 -2.31 2.59 -0.87
CA HIS A 35 -2.81 1.33 -0.31
C HIS A 35 -4.01 0.79 -1.11
N ARG A 36 -5.02 1.62 -1.37
CA ARG A 36 -6.22 1.24 -2.14
C ARG A 36 -5.89 0.91 -3.59
N MET A 37 -5.04 1.71 -4.26
CA MET A 37 -4.54 1.42 -5.61
C MET A 37 -3.86 0.05 -5.67
N ARG A 38 -2.96 -0.26 -4.72
CA ARG A 38 -2.31 -1.58 -4.64
C ARG A 38 -3.33 -2.70 -4.43
N GLY A 39 -4.33 -2.49 -3.59
CA GLY A 39 -5.43 -3.43 -3.39
C GLY A 39 -6.24 -3.68 -4.67
N ALA A 40 -6.57 -2.63 -5.42
CA ALA A 40 -7.25 -2.71 -6.70
C ALA A 40 -6.42 -3.43 -7.77
N VAL A 41 -5.12 -3.11 -7.88
CA VAL A 41 -4.17 -3.80 -8.78
C VAL A 41 -4.08 -5.29 -8.45
N ARG A 42 -3.94 -5.66 -7.17
CA ARG A 42 -3.89 -7.06 -6.74
C ARG A 42 -5.18 -7.79 -7.12
N ARG A 43 -6.35 -7.19 -6.85
CA ARG A 43 -7.66 -7.75 -7.22
C ARG A 43 -7.80 -7.91 -8.74
N ALA A 44 -7.31 -6.96 -9.53
CA ALA A 44 -7.35 -7.02 -10.99
C ALA A 44 -6.54 -8.21 -11.51
N ARG A 45 -5.33 -8.41 -11.00
CA ARG A 45 -4.49 -9.56 -11.37
C ARG A 45 -5.12 -10.89 -10.96
N SER A 46 -5.73 -10.97 -9.77
CA SER A 46 -6.48 -12.15 -9.35
C SER A 46 -7.66 -12.44 -10.27
N ALA A 47 -8.45 -11.42 -10.63
CA ALA A 47 -9.55 -11.58 -11.59
C ALA A 47 -9.06 -12.08 -12.96
N LEU A 48 -7.99 -11.49 -13.52
CA LEU A 48 -7.42 -11.95 -14.79
C LEU A 48 -7.00 -13.42 -14.73
N SER A 49 -6.43 -13.87 -13.61
CA SER A 49 -6.05 -15.28 -13.43
C SER A 49 -7.25 -16.24 -13.50
N VAL A 50 -8.41 -15.84 -12.96
CA VAL A 50 -9.66 -16.61 -12.99
C VAL A 50 -10.24 -16.72 -14.39
N PHE A 51 -10.18 -15.63 -15.18
CA PHE A 51 -10.72 -15.60 -16.54
C PHE A 51 -9.77 -16.10 -17.62
N ARG A 52 -8.52 -16.44 -17.26
CA ARG A 52 -7.49 -16.92 -18.19
C ARG A 52 -7.93 -18.06 -19.12
N PRO A 53 -8.73 -19.06 -18.68
CA PRO A 53 -9.18 -20.13 -19.58
C PRO A 53 -10.20 -19.69 -20.63
N ALA A 54 -10.81 -18.52 -20.51
CA ALA A 54 -11.96 -18.08 -21.30
C ALA A 54 -11.66 -16.94 -22.28
N VAL A 55 -10.41 -16.46 -22.35
CA VAL A 55 -10.02 -15.24 -23.09
C VAL A 55 -8.74 -15.48 -23.88
N GLU A 56 -8.61 -14.82 -25.03
CA GLU A 56 -7.38 -14.76 -25.83
C GLU A 56 -6.15 -14.42 -24.97
N ALA A 57 -5.13 -15.29 -25.02
CA ALA A 57 -3.97 -15.21 -24.13
C ALA A 57 -3.12 -13.94 -24.34
N SER A 58 -3.11 -13.42 -25.57
CA SER A 58 -2.30 -12.27 -25.98
C SER A 58 -2.77 -10.96 -25.34
N ALA A 59 -4.07 -10.66 -25.40
CA ALA A 59 -4.65 -9.47 -24.78
C ALA A 59 -4.54 -9.47 -23.25
N LEU A 60 -4.76 -10.64 -22.63
CA LEU A 60 -4.66 -10.80 -21.18
C LEU A 60 -3.21 -10.59 -20.69
N ALA A 61 -2.22 -11.05 -21.46
CA ALA A 61 -0.81 -10.92 -21.12
C ALA A 61 -0.34 -9.45 -21.09
N THR A 62 -0.82 -8.61 -22.02
CA THR A 62 -0.51 -7.18 -22.02
C THR A 62 -1.06 -6.49 -20.76
N ILE A 63 -2.32 -6.80 -20.39
CA ILE A 63 -2.96 -6.22 -19.21
C ILE A 63 -2.26 -6.67 -17.93
N ASP A 64 -2.00 -7.98 -17.76
CA ASP A 64 -1.28 -8.48 -16.57
C ASP A 64 0.12 -7.88 -16.45
N THR A 65 0.83 -7.71 -17.58
CA THR A 65 2.14 -7.05 -17.60
C THR A 65 2.04 -5.60 -17.11
N GLY A 66 1.07 -4.83 -17.61
CA GLY A 66 0.84 -3.46 -17.17
C GLY A 66 0.51 -3.36 -15.68
N LEU A 67 -0.40 -4.20 -15.19
CA LEU A 67 -0.77 -4.27 -13.77
C LEU A 67 0.40 -4.70 -12.88
N ARG A 68 1.25 -5.61 -13.36
CA ARG A 68 2.47 -6.01 -12.66
C ARG A 68 3.43 -4.83 -12.54
N THR A 69 3.69 -4.11 -13.63
CA THR A 69 4.54 -2.92 -13.65
C THR A 69 4.01 -1.85 -12.68
N LEU A 70 2.70 -1.56 -12.71
CA LEU A 70 2.08 -0.62 -11.80
C LEU A 70 2.22 -1.07 -10.33
N GLY A 71 1.98 -2.35 -10.05
CA GLY A 71 2.17 -2.92 -8.70
C GLY A 71 3.61 -2.81 -8.19
N HIS A 72 4.61 -2.95 -9.07
CA HIS A 72 6.01 -2.72 -8.73
C HIS A 72 6.31 -1.25 -8.44
N GLN A 73 5.77 -0.33 -9.23
CA GLN A 73 5.97 1.12 -9.03
C GLN A 73 5.34 1.61 -7.74
N LEU A 74 4.17 1.09 -7.36
CA LEU A 74 3.50 1.41 -6.10
C LEU A 74 4.14 0.72 -4.88
N GLY A 75 5.05 -0.24 -5.09
CA GLY A 75 5.69 -1.03 -4.03
C GLY A 75 6.49 -0.19 -3.05
N PRO A 76 7.53 0.52 -3.52
CA PRO A 76 8.39 1.32 -2.66
C PRO A 76 7.64 2.34 -1.80
N THR A 77 6.62 3.00 -2.35
CA THR A 77 5.81 3.95 -1.58
C THR A 77 5.09 3.25 -0.43
N ARG A 78 4.47 2.08 -0.68
CA ARG A 78 3.82 1.31 0.40
C ARG A 78 4.81 0.76 1.41
N ASP A 79 6.01 0.37 0.99
CA ASP A 79 7.04 -0.13 1.92
C ASP A 79 7.45 0.99 2.91
N TRP A 80 7.54 2.23 2.43
CA TRP A 80 7.74 3.40 3.30
C TRP A 80 6.55 3.65 4.23
N ASP A 81 5.32 3.52 3.73
CA ASP A 81 4.12 3.66 4.57
C ASP A 81 4.11 2.62 5.69
N VAL A 82 4.37 1.34 5.39
CA VAL A 82 4.46 0.25 6.38
C VAL A 82 5.59 0.52 7.39
N PHE A 83 6.74 0.97 6.89
CA PHE A 83 7.87 1.29 7.76
C PHE A 83 7.47 2.36 8.78
N VAL A 84 6.79 3.42 8.36
CA VAL A 84 6.33 4.49 9.24
C VAL A 84 5.18 4.06 10.16
N GLU A 85 4.26 3.24 9.67
CA GLU A 85 3.08 2.75 10.43
C GLU A 85 3.43 1.73 11.51
N GLU A 86 4.35 0.81 11.22
CA GLU A 86 4.56 -0.38 12.04
C GLU A 86 6.00 -0.45 12.58
N THR A 87 6.99 -0.31 11.69
CA THR A 87 8.39 -0.61 12.03
C THR A 87 9.06 0.50 12.84
N LEU A 88 8.85 1.75 12.44
CA LEU A 88 9.45 2.92 13.07
C LEU A 88 8.97 3.12 14.52
N PRO A 89 7.66 3.01 14.84
CA PRO A 89 7.19 3.03 16.22
C PRO A 89 7.82 1.92 17.08
N ALA A 90 7.87 0.68 16.55
CA ALA A 90 8.46 -0.45 17.26
C ALA A 90 9.96 -0.24 17.58
N ILE A 91 10.73 0.31 16.63
CA ILE A 91 12.14 0.64 16.84
C ILE A 91 12.30 1.73 17.91
N ARG A 92 11.49 2.79 17.86
CA ARG A 92 11.53 3.90 18.84
C ARG A 92 11.24 3.42 20.25
N GLU A 93 10.29 2.50 20.40
CA GLU A 93 9.91 1.92 21.70
C GLU A 93 10.96 0.95 22.22
N ALA A 94 11.46 0.05 21.38
CA ALA A 94 12.40 -0.98 21.80
C ALA A 94 13.83 -0.47 22.02
N LEU A 95 14.23 0.62 21.35
CA LEU A 95 15.62 1.09 21.29
C LEU A 95 15.79 2.61 21.55
N PRO A 96 15.22 3.17 22.64
CA PRO A 96 15.19 4.62 22.87
C PRO A 96 16.56 5.27 23.04
N GLY A 97 17.61 4.50 23.37
CA GLY A 97 19.00 4.98 23.50
C GLY A 97 19.89 4.74 22.27
N VAL A 98 19.39 4.03 21.26
CA VAL A 98 20.17 3.66 20.05
C VAL A 98 19.60 4.35 18.81
N PHE A 99 18.28 4.55 18.76
CA PHE A 99 17.61 5.20 17.64
C PHE A 99 17.09 6.58 18.03
N ASP A 100 17.68 7.62 17.42
CA ASP A 100 17.19 8.99 17.53
C ASP A 100 16.55 9.44 16.22
N LEU A 101 15.22 9.62 16.24
CA LEU A 101 14.46 10.10 15.09
C LEU A 101 14.87 11.52 14.69
N ALA A 102 15.35 12.34 15.64
CA ALA A 102 15.79 13.71 15.35
C ALA A 102 17.02 13.76 14.44
N ALA A 103 17.83 12.70 14.40
CA ALA A 103 18.94 12.57 13.46
C ALA A 103 18.48 12.43 11.99
N TRP A 104 17.19 12.19 11.75
CA TRP A 104 16.61 11.95 10.42
C TRP A 104 15.45 12.91 10.14
N PRO A 105 15.70 14.21 9.90
CA PRO A 105 14.66 15.25 9.85
C PRO A 105 13.63 15.05 8.73
N ALA A 106 14.04 14.52 7.58
CA ALA A 106 13.12 14.19 6.48
C ALA A 106 12.16 13.04 6.87
N LEU A 107 12.69 11.98 7.49
CA LEU A 107 11.89 10.88 8.01
C LEU A 107 10.97 11.35 9.13
N ALA A 108 11.46 12.16 10.07
CA ALA A 108 10.67 12.73 11.15
C ALA A 108 9.50 13.57 10.62
N THR A 109 9.75 14.39 9.59
CA THR A 109 8.71 15.22 8.94
C THR A 109 7.67 14.35 8.24
N HIS A 110 8.11 13.35 7.49
CA HIS A 110 7.23 12.43 6.79
C HIS A 110 6.40 11.58 7.76
N ALA A 111 7.04 11.01 8.80
CA ALA A 111 6.37 10.24 9.84
C ALA A 111 5.29 11.06 10.54
N LYS A 112 5.60 12.30 10.93
CA LYS A 112 4.62 13.22 11.52
C LYS A 112 3.45 13.52 10.59
N ALA A 113 3.70 13.65 9.28
CA ALA A 113 2.65 13.88 8.30
C ALA A 113 1.74 12.65 8.14
N CYS A 114 2.29 11.44 8.16
CA CYS A 114 1.53 10.20 8.13
C CYS A 114 0.75 9.96 9.42
N GLU A 115 1.38 10.17 10.59
CA GLU A 115 0.76 10.04 11.92
C GLU A 115 -0.43 11.00 12.14
N ALA A 116 -0.48 12.09 11.38
CA ALA A 116 -1.58 13.06 11.41
C ALA A 116 -2.81 12.62 10.57
N LEU A 117 -2.69 11.58 9.74
CA LEU A 117 -3.80 11.09 8.92
C LEU A 117 -4.81 10.32 9.79
N PRO A 118 -6.13 10.53 9.64
CA PRO A 118 -7.14 9.80 10.43
C PRO A 118 -7.00 8.28 10.35
N VAL A 119 -6.74 7.76 9.15
CA VAL A 119 -6.54 6.33 8.90
C VAL A 119 -5.36 5.76 9.67
N PHE A 120 -4.29 6.55 9.85
CA PHE A 120 -3.13 6.14 10.62
C PHE A 120 -3.50 5.99 12.09
N GLN A 121 -4.29 6.91 12.63
CA GLN A 121 -4.74 6.84 14.02
C GLN A 121 -5.70 5.67 14.27
N GLU A 122 -6.48 5.26 13.27
CA GLU A 122 -7.38 4.11 13.36
C GLU A 122 -6.65 2.76 13.26
N ILE A 123 -5.60 2.67 12.43
CA ILE A 123 -4.91 1.40 12.15
C ILE A 123 -3.67 1.19 13.03
N SER A 124 -3.05 2.26 13.53
CA SER A 124 -1.86 2.17 14.38
C SER A 124 -2.20 1.43 15.68
N GLN A 125 -1.59 0.25 15.86
CA GLN A 125 -1.68 -0.50 17.10
C GLN A 125 -0.38 -0.34 17.89
N PRO A 126 -0.45 -0.22 19.23
CA PRO A 126 0.75 -0.25 20.07
C PRO A 126 1.53 -1.54 19.84
N PHE A 127 2.85 -1.43 19.69
CA PHE A 127 3.70 -2.60 19.50
C PHE A 127 3.95 -3.29 20.85
N HIS A 128 3.05 -4.18 21.25
CA HIS A 128 3.20 -4.92 22.50
C HIS A 128 4.26 -6.03 22.39
N VAL A 129 5.48 -5.76 22.88
CA VAL A 129 6.48 -6.82 23.11
C VAL A 129 6.20 -7.47 24.46
N ALA A 130 5.59 -8.67 24.44
CA ALA A 130 5.59 -9.52 25.62
C ALA A 130 6.99 -10.11 25.80
N ALA A 131 7.66 -9.79 26.91
CA ALA A 131 8.89 -10.49 27.30
C ALA A 131 8.58 -11.99 27.42
N PRO A 132 9.48 -12.89 26.99
CA PRO A 132 9.29 -14.32 27.19
C PRO A 132 9.13 -14.59 28.69
N ALA A 133 8.09 -15.32 29.07
CA ALA A 133 7.86 -15.71 30.45
C ALA A 133 9.11 -16.43 30.96
N GLU A 134 9.70 -15.91 32.04
CA GLU A 134 10.83 -16.54 32.71
C GLU A 134 10.43 -17.97 33.12
N SER A 135 11.08 -18.96 32.50
CA SER A 135 10.91 -20.39 32.79
C SER A 135 11.99 -20.90 33.74
#